data_AF-A0A521E0E9-F1
#
_entry.id   AF-A0A521E0E9-F1
#
_cell.length_a   1.000
_cell.length_b   1.000
_cell.length_c   1.000
_cell.angle_alpha   90.00
_cell.angle_beta   90.00
_cell.angle_gamma   90.00
#
_symmetry.space_group_name_H-M   'P 1'
#
loop_
_entity.id
_entity.type
_entity.pdbx_description
1 polymer ?
#
loop_
_entity_poly.entity_id
_entity_poly.type
_entity_poly.pdbx_seq_one_letter_code
_entity_poly.pdbx_strand_id
1 'polypeptide(L)'
;MTDFSDEKEQQRLQSYLNIHLKNDKQTLPLKGQIEALQKKDRNKWIMLAVNIAALVVFGYSFYFDITELSQTFFLIIVAVFGINVGLIYYQKKQLKELVEYLRWKEQRGI
;
A
#
# COMPACT_ATOMS: atom_id res chain seq x y z
N MET A 1 -0.40 -9.22 17.20
CA MET A 1 -1.01 -10.04 16.12
C MET A 1 -2.49 -9.70 16.12
N THR A 2 -3.09 -9.51 14.95
CA THR A 2 -4.53 -9.24 14.83
C THR A 2 -5.30 -10.49 15.24
N ASP A 3 -6.28 -10.36 16.12
CA ASP A 3 -7.15 -11.47 16.50
C ASP A 3 -8.25 -11.61 15.44
N PHE A 4 -8.11 -12.60 14.56
CA PHE A 4 -9.08 -12.88 13.51
C PHE A 4 -10.35 -13.56 14.00
N SER A 5 -10.42 -13.97 15.28
CA SER A 5 -11.61 -14.60 15.87
C SER A 5 -12.63 -13.60 16.41
N ASP A 6 -12.26 -12.35 16.61
CA ASP A 6 -13.16 -11.28 17.06
C ASP A 6 -14.05 -10.78 15.92
N GLU A 7 -15.37 -10.74 16.14
CA GLU A 7 -16.37 -10.32 15.16
C GLU A 7 -16.18 -8.86 14.72
N LYS A 8 -15.77 -7.97 15.63
CA LYS A 8 -15.54 -6.55 15.29
C LYS A 8 -14.34 -6.40 14.36
N GLU A 9 -13.25 -7.11 14.63
CA GLU A 9 -12.09 -7.17 13.75
C GLU A 9 -12.45 -7.75 12.37
N GLN A 10 -13.25 -8.82 12.32
CA GLN A 10 -13.71 -9.38 11.04
C GLN A 10 -14.54 -8.38 10.23
N GLN A 11 -15.46 -7.65 10.86
CA GLN A 11 -16.25 -6.61 10.17
C GLN A 11 -15.36 -5.48 9.64
N ARG A 12 -14.36 -5.04 10.42
CA ARG A 12 -13.39 -4.03 9.99
C ARG A 12 -12.58 -4.51 8.78
N LEU A 13 -12.07 -5.74 8.84
CA LEU A 13 -11.28 -6.34 7.76
C LEU A 13 -12.13 -6.56 6.51
N GLN A 14 -13.39 -6.98 6.64
CA GLN A 14 -14.32 -7.10 5.51
C GLN A 14 -14.60 -5.73 4.86
N SER A 15 -14.75 -4.66 5.65
CA SER A 15 -14.90 -3.30 5.11
C SER A 15 -13.64 -2.85 4.36
N TYR A 16 -12.45 -3.11 4.90
CA TYR A 16 -11.18 -2.82 4.23
C TYR A 16 -10.96 -3.64 2.97
N LEU A 17 -11.43 -4.89 2.98
CA LEU A 17 -11.47 -5.74 1.80
C LEU A 17 -12.34 -5.11 0.72
N ASN A 18 -13.51 -4.56 1.07
CA ASN A 18 -14.40 -3.88 0.12
C ASN A 18 -13.78 -2.62 -0.49
N ILE A 19 -12.98 -1.89 0.29
CA ILE A 19 -12.25 -0.72 -0.21
C ILE A 19 -11.14 -1.12 -1.18
N HIS A 20 -10.45 -2.24 -0.91
CA HIS A 20 -9.31 -2.68 -1.71
C HIS A 20 -9.70 -3.54 -2.92
N LEU A 21 -10.76 -4.33 -2.83
CA LEU A 21 -11.32 -5.17 -3.88
C LEU A 21 -12.67 -4.58 -4.30
N LYS A 22 -12.70 -3.93 -5.48
CA LYS A 22 -13.96 -3.51 -6.13
C LYS A 22 -14.88 -4.74 -6.30
N ASN A 23 -16.20 -4.52 -6.30
CA ASN A 23 -17.25 -5.55 -6.30
C ASN A 23 -16.96 -6.78 -7.19
N ASP A 24 -16.43 -6.57 -8.40
CA ASP A 24 -16.12 -7.63 -9.37
C ASP A 24 -15.03 -8.62 -8.92
N LYS A 25 -14.21 -8.24 -7.94
CA LYS A 25 -13.14 -9.09 -7.39
C LYS A 25 -13.53 -9.76 -6.09
N GLN A 26 -14.64 -9.37 -5.46
CA GLN A 26 -15.16 -10.02 -4.25
C GLN A 26 -15.93 -11.30 -4.58
N THR A 27 -16.51 -11.37 -5.78
CA THR A 27 -17.15 -12.59 -6.29
C THR A 27 -16.14 -13.67 -6.68
N LEU A 28 -14.84 -13.35 -6.70
CA LEU A 28 -13.80 -14.35 -6.93
C LEU A 28 -13.70 -15.30 -5.73
N PRO A 29 -13.34 -16.58 -5.97
CA PRO A 29 -12.94 -17.49 -4.91
C PRO A 29 -11.84 -16.88 -4.04
N LEU A 30 -11.74 -17.29 -2.77
CA LEU A 30 -10.73 -16.79 -1.80
C LEU A 30 -9.32 -16.71 -2.41
N LYS A 31 -8.92 -17.75 -3.16
CA LYS A 31 -7.64 -17.79 -3.87
C LYS A 31 -7.48 -16.66 -4.91
N GLY A 32 -8.52 -16.35 -5.66
CA GLY A 32 -8.54 -15.24 -6.62
C GLY A 32 -8.51 -13.86 -5.95
N GLN A 33 -9.12 -13.73 -4.77
CA GLN A 33 -9.04 -12.51 -3.95
C GLN A 33 -7.62 -12.30 -3.42
N ILE A 34 -6.97 -13.36 -2.93
CA ILE A 34 -5.58 -13.34 -2.47
C ILE A 34 -4.64 -12.93 -3.61
N GLU A 35 -4.76 -13.53 -4.80
CA GLU A 35 -3.94 -13.17 -5.97
C GLU A 35 -4.15 -11.70 -6.38
N ALA A 36 -5.39 -11.20 -6.32
CA ALA A 36 -5.70 -9.81 -6.62
C ALA A 36 -5.04 -8.84 -5.64
N LEU A 37 -5.06 -9.15 -4.33
CA LEU A 37 -4.39 -8.36 -3.30
C LEU A 37 -2.87 -8.42 -3.43
N GLN A 38 -2.29 -9.59 -3.72
CA GLN A 38 -0.85 -9.75 -3.96
C GLN A 38 -0.38 -8.98 -5.20
N LYS A 39 -1.18 -8.97 -6.28
CA LYS A 39 -0.87 -8.14 -7.46
C LYS A 39 -0.87 -6.64 -7.10
N LYS A 40 -1.79 -6.20 -6.24
CA LYS A 40 -1.79 -4.82 -5.72
C LYS A 40 -0.56 -4.52 -4.87
N ASP A 41 -0.15 -5.44 -4.00
CA ASP A 41 1.06 -5.32 -3.18
C ASP A 41 2.31 -5.12 -4.06
N ARG A 42 2.47 -5.93 -5.11
CA ARG A 42 3.59 -5.78 -6.06
C ARG A 42 3.58 -4.41 -6.76
N ASN A 43 2.41 -3.92 -7.17
CA ASN A 43 2.32 -2.58 -7.79
C ASN A 43 2.71 -1.47 -6.80
N LYS A 44 2.42 -1.63 -5.50
CA LYS A 44 2.83 -0.68 -4.46
C LYS A 44 4.34 -0.64 -4.26
N TRP A 45 5.02 -1.79 -4.37
CA TRP A 45 6.48 -1.84 -4.38
C TRP A 45 7.10 -1.05 -5.54
N ILE A 46 6.51 -1.15 -6.73
CA ILE A 46 6.97 -0.38 -7.90
C ILE A 46 6.76 1.12 -7.64
N MET A 47 5.58 1.52 -7.14
CA MET A 47 5.34 2.93 -6.78
C MET A 47 6.31 3.44 -5.71
N LEU A 48 6.64 2.63 -4.71
CA LEU A 48 7.60 2.99 -3.67
C LEU A 48 8.99 3.21 -4.28
N ALA A 49 9.46 2.30 -5.13
CA ALA A 49 10.74 2.42 -5.82
C ALA A 49 10.80 3.69 -6.68
N VAL A 50 9.73 4.01 -7.42
CA VAL A 50 9.64 5.24 -8.22
C VAL A 50 9.68 6.49 -7.35
N ASN A 51 8.95 6.52 -6.22
CA ASN A 51 8.98 7.66 -5.30
C ASN A 51 10.37 7.87 -4.69
N ILE A 52 11.05 6.79 -4.29
CA ILE A 52 12.42 6.86 -3.75
C ILE A 52 13.39 7.34 -4.85
N ALA A 53 13.29 6.80 -6.06
CA ALA A 53 14.12 7.23 -7.18
C ALA A 53 13.93 8.72 -7.50
N ALA A 54 12.69 9.20 -7.48
CA ALA A 54 12.40 10.62 -7.65
C ALA A 54 13.05 11.48 -6.56
N LEU A 55 12.94 11.10 -5.29
CA LEU A 55 13.61 11.80 -4.18
C LEU A 55 15.12 11.85 -4.36
N VAL A 56 15.74 10.75 -4.79
CA VAL A 56 17.18 10.69 -5.05
C VAL A 56 17.57 11.61 -6.22
N VAL A 57 16.83 11.57 -7.32
CA VAL A 57 17.09 12.40 -8.50
C VAL A 57 16.92 13.88 -8.17
N PHE A 58 15.79 14.29 -7.58
CA PHE A 58 15.57 15.68 -7.20
C PHE A 58 16.54 16.14 -6.11
N GLY A 59 16.85 15.29 -5.13
CA GLY A 59 17.83 15.57 -4.09
C GLY A 59 19.23 15.81 -4.65
N TYR A 60 19.67 14.94 -5.56
CA TYR A 60 20.94 15.08 -6.25
C TYR A 60 20.96 16.34 -7.12
N SER A 61 19.95 16.54 -7.97
CA SER A 61 19.88 17.71 -8.85
C SER A 61 19.85 19.04 -8.10
N PHE A 62 19.18 19.08 -6.93
CA PHE A 62 19.17 20.26 -6.08
C PHE A 62 20.53 20.50 -5.41
N TYR A 63 21.20 19.44 -4.92
CA TYR A 63 22.51 19.57 -4.25
C TYR A 63 23.63 20.05 -5.18
N PHE A 64 23.58 19.67 -6.46
CA PHE A 64 24.56 20.09 -7.48
C PHE A 64 24.15 21.34 -8.26
N ASP A 65 23.13 22.07 -7.78
CA ASP A 65 22.59 23.28 -8.44
C ASP A 65 22.20 23.05 -9.93
N ILE A 66 21.85 21.82 -10.29
CA ILE A 66 21.40 21.47 -11.65
C ILE A 66 20.02 22.06 -11.92
N THR A 67 19.18 22.17 -10.89
CA THR A 67 17.85 22.76 -10.97
C THR A 67 17.80 24.12 -10.28
N GLU A 68 17.21 25.13 -10.92
CA GLU A 68 16.93 26.46 -10.33
C GLU A 68 15.76 26.46 -9.31
N LEU A 69 15.48 25.31 -8.69
CA LEU A 69 14.43 25.17 -7.69
C LEU A 69 14.83 25.94 -6.43
N SER A 70 13.94 26.78 -5.90
CA SER A 70 14.18 27.42 -4.61
C SER A 70 14.14 26.38 -3.49
N GLN A 71 14.86 26.65 -2.39
CA GLN A 71 14.88 25.79 -1.20
C GLN A 71 13.48 25.48 -0.66
N THR A 72 12.56 26.44 -0.72
CA THR A 72 11.17 26.26 -0.30
C THR A 72 10.45 25.21 -1.15
N PHE A 73 10.60 25.27 -2.47
CA PHE A 73 9.98 24.28 -3.36
C PHE A 73 10.62 22.91 -3.19
N PHE A 74 11.93 22.83 -2.99
CA PHE A 74 12.61 21.57 -2.69
C PHE A 74 12.06 20.92 -1.41
N LEU A 75 11.89 21.69 -0.33
CA LEU A 75 11.28 21.23 0.91
C LEU A 75 9.85 20.69 0.71
N ILE A 76 9.04 21.38 -0.10
CA ILE A 76 7.68 20.92 -0.44
C ILE A 76 7.73 19.59 -1.18
N ILE A 77 8.63 19.44 -2.16
CA ILE A 77 8.81 18.18 -2.89
C ILE A 77 9.17 17.06 -1.92
N VAL A 78 10.18 17.26 -1.07
CA VAL A 78 10.61 16.27 -0.08
C VAL A 78 9.47 15.89 0.85
N ALA A 79 8.69 16.86 1.34
CA ALA A 79 7.54 16.61 2.20
C ALA A 79 6.45 15.78 1.49
N VAL A 80 6.06 16.16 0.27
CA VAL A 80 5.04 15.46 -0.51
C VAL A 80 5.45 14.01 -0.81
N PHE A 81 6.68 13.81 -1.27
CA PHE A 81 7.20 12.46 -1.54
C PHE A 81 7.38 11.64 -0.26
N GLY A 82 7.82 12.26 0.84
CA GLY A 82 7.90 11.61 2.14
C GLY A 82 6.54 11.12 2.65
N ILE A 83 5.51 11.97 2.55
CA ILE A 83 4.12 11.60 2.87
C ILE A 83 3.65 10.46 1.95
N ASN A 84 3.94 10.53 0.65
CA ASN A 84 3.56 9.49 -0.32
C ASN A 84 4.17 8.13 0.05
N VAL A 85 5.46 8.10 0.37
CA VAL A 85 6.17 6.91 0.86
C VAL A 85 5.52 6.34 2.12
N GLY A 86 5.21 7.20 3.11
CA GLY A 86 4.53 6.79 4.34
C GLY A 86 3.14 6.18 4.09
N LEU A 87 2.34 6.81 3.21
CA LEU A 87 1.02 6.30 2.82
C LEU A 87 1.12 4.95 2.09
N ILE A 88 2.08 4.79 1.17
CA ILE A 88 2.31 3.51 0.49
C ILE A 88 2.67 2.42 1.51
N TYR A 89 3.52 2.72 2.48
CA TYR A 89 3.91 1.77 3.52
C TYR A 89 2.70 1.32 4.36
N TYR A 90 1.84 2.27 4.76
CA TYR A 90 0.61 1.97 5.48
C TYR A 90 -0.33 1.07 4.67
N GLN A 91 -0.59 1.42 3.40
CA GLN A 91 -1.43 0.61 2.51
C GLN A 91 -0.87 -0.80 2.32
N LYS A 92 0.46 -0.95 2.28
CA LYS A 92 1.12 -2.24 2.17
C LYS A 92 0.88 -3.11 3.40
N LYS A 93 0.98 -2.52 4.60
CA LYS A 93 0.67 -3.23 5.85
C LYS A 93 -0.78 -3.73 5.84
N GLN A 94 -1.72 -2.88 5.41
CA GLN A 94 -3.13 -3.27 5.28
C GLN A 94 -3.35 -4.40 4.28
N LEU A 95 -2.72 -4.34 3.09
CA LEU A 95 -2.81 -5.41 2.09
C LEU A 95 -2.30 -6.75 2.64
N LYS A 96 -1.22 -6.74 3.42
CA LYS A 96 -0.68 -7.95 4.06
C LYS A 96 -1.64 -8.52 5.10
N GLU A 97 -2.21 -7.67 5.95
CA GLU A 97 -3.23 -8.06 6.93
C GLU A 97 -4.47 -8.65 6.27
N LEU A 98 -4.92 -8.08 5.14
CA LEU A 98 -6.05 -8.61 4.36
C LEU A 98 -5.73 -9.97 3.73
N VAL A 99 -4.53 -10.15 3.19
CA VAL A 99 -4.10 -11.46 2.65
C VAL A 99 -4.03 -12.51 3.75
N GLU A 100 -3.53 -12.14 4.93
CA GLU A 100 -3.45 -13.03 6.09
C GLU A 100 -4.85 -13.42 6.59
N TYR A 101 -5.77 -12.47 6.66
CA TYR A 101 -7.17 -12.71 6.97
C TYR A 101 -7.85 -13.67 5.98
N LEU A 102 -7.65 -13.47 4.68
CA LEU A 102 -8.22 -14.37 3.66
C LEU A 102 -7.63 -15.78 3.73
N ARG A 103 -6.33 -15.92 4.01
CA ARG A 103 -5.69 -17.23 4.22
C ARG A 103 -6.21 -17.94 5.47
N TRP A 104 -6.42 -17.20 6.55
CA TRP A 104 -7.03 -17.73 7.76
C TRP A 104 -8.45 -18.25 7.50
N LYS A 105 -9.25 -17.54 6.69
CA LYS A 105 -10.57 -18.02 6.23
C LYS A 105 -10.48 -19.31 5.42
N GLU A 106 -9.58 -19.34 4.43
CA GLU A 106 -9.34 -20.52 3.58
C GLU A 106 -8.96 -21.76 4.40
N GLN A 107 -8.10 -21.62 5.42
CA GLN A 107 -7.69 -22.72 6.30
C GLN A 107 -8.81 -23.25 7.20
N ARG A 108 -9.79 -22.43 7.55
CA ARG A 108 -10.93 -22.82 8.39
C ARG A 108 -12.17 -23.26 7.59
N GLY A 109 -12.12 -23.15 6.26
CA GLY A 109 -13.26 -23.48 5.39
C GLY A 109 -14.45 -22.55 5.58
N ILE A 110 -14.20 -21.28 5.97
CA ILE A 110 -15.22 -20.24 6.21
C ILE A 110 -15.19 -19.20 5.10
#